data_AF-H2ASD4-F1
#
_entry.id   AF-H2ASD4-F1
#
_cell.length_a   1.000
_cell.length_b   1.000
_cell.length_c   1.000
_cell.angle_alpha   90.00
_cell.angle_beta   90.00
_cell.angle_gamma   90.00
#
_symmetry.space_group_name_H-M   'P 1'
#
loop_
_entity.id
_entity.type
_entity.pdbx_description
1 polymer ?
#
loop_
_entity_poly.entity_id
_entity_poly.type
_entity_poly.pdbx_seq_one_letter_code
_entity_poly.pdbx_strand_id
1 'polypeptide(L)' 'MNSRTARHLKFVASALFVVLVLNLLYKIIAKYLLHLIIRFVFHFPGKDNDLWWQRYGIVEKIVWSIIDYAENTSH' A
#
# COMPACT_ATOMS: atom_id res chain seq x y z
N MET A 1 16.57 17.18 -37.39
CA MET A 1 15.79 16.29 -36.49
C MET A 1 14.38 16.88 -36.36
N ASN A 2 13.35 16.16 -36.81
CA ASN A 2 11.99 16.72 -36.93
C ASN A 2 11.43 17.16 -35.56
N SER A 3 10.96 18.40 -35.47
CA SER A 3 10.43 19.01 -34.25
C SER A 3 9.22 18.30 -33.65
N ARG A 4 8.55 17.44 -34.44
CA ARG A 4 7.44 16.57 -34.00
C ARG A 4 7.94 15.34 -33.24
N THR A 5 9.00 14.69 -33.72
CA THR A 5 9.57 13.49 -33.09
C THR A 5 10.17 13.82 -31.72
N ALA A 6 10.85 14.98 -31.59
CA ALA A 6 11.37 15.45 -30.31
C ALA A 6 10.26 15.72 -29.28
N ARG A 7 9.07 16.14 -29.73
CA ARG A 7 7.92 16.43 -28.86
C ARG A 7 7.26 15.15 -28.35
N HIS A 8 7.08 14.16 -29.23
CA HIS A 8 6.60 12.83 -28.84
C HIS A 8 7.57 12.14 -27.87
N LEU A 9 8.88 12.23 -28.14
CA LEU A 9 9.88 11.61 -27.28
C LEU A 9 9.88 12.21 -25.87
N LYS A 10 9.73 13.53 -25.74
CA LYS A 10 9.57 14.20 -24.44
C LYS A 10 8.31 13.74 -23.72
N PHE A 11 7.18 13.63 -24.44
CA PHE A 11 5.92 13.18 -23.84
C PHE A 11 6.02 11.73 -23.32
N VAL A 12 6.58 10.82 -24.12
CA VAL A 12 6.78 9.42 -23.73
C VAL A 12 7.75 9.32 -22.57
N ALA A 13 8.86 10.07 -22.58
CA ALA A 13 9.80 10.10 -21.47
C ALA A 13 9.16 10.62 -20.17
N SER A 14 8.37 11.69 -20.25
CA SER A 14 7.61 12.20 -19.10
C SER A 14 6.56 11.22 -18.59
N ALA A 15 5.84 10.53 -19.48
CA ALA A 15 4.87 9.51 -19.10
C ALA A 15 5.55 8.32 -18.40
N LEU A 16 6.67 7.82 -18.94
CA LEU A 16 7.48 6.77 -18.32
C LEU A 16 7.99 7.20 -16.95
N PHE A 17 8.43 8.45 -16.81
CA PHE A 17 8.86 9.00 -15.54
C PHE A 17 7.73 9.04 -14.51
N VAL A 18 6.54 9.50 -14.90
CA VAL A 18 5.35 9.50 -14.01
C VAL A 18 4.98 8.09 -13.58
N VAL A 19 4.97 7.11 -14.50
CA VAL A 19 4.73 5.69 -14.16
C VAL A 19 5.77 5.18 -13.18
N LEU A 20 7.03 5.55 -13.35
CA LEU A 20 8.11 5.14 -12.46
C LEU A 20 7.95 5.73 -11.06
N VAL A 21 7.56 7.00 -10.97
CA VAL A 21 7.25 7.68 -9.70
C VAL A 21 6.05 7.04 -9.02
N LEU A 22 4.96 6.77 -9.74
CA LEU A 22 3.78 6.09 -9.19
C LEU A 22 4.12 4.68 -8.70
N ASN A 23 4.94 3.93 -9.42
CA ASN A 23 5.39 2.60 -9.00
C ASN A 23 6.26 2.66 -7.74
N LEU A 24 7.14 3.66 -7.65
CA LEU A 24 7.96 3.88 -6.46
C LEU A 24 7.10 4.28 -5.26
N LEU A 25 6.16 5.22 -5.46
CA LEU A 25 5.21 5.64 -4.44
C LEU A 25 4.33 4.47 -4.01
N TYR A 26 3.87 3.62 -4.93
CA TYR A 26 3.11 2.42 -4.59
C TYR A 26 3.90 1.47 -3.70
N LYS A 27 5.17 1.20 -4.01
CA LYS A 27 6.04 0.37 -3.17
C LYS A 27 6.27 0.98 -1.78
N ILE A 28 6.49 2.29 -1.72
CA ILE A 28 6.68 3.02 -0.46
C ILE A 28 5.37 2.98 0.35
N ILE A 29 4.26 3.40 -0.25
CA ILE A 29 2.95 3.41 0.38
C ILE A 29 2.58 2.01 0.84
N ALA A 30 2.74 0.96 0.04
CA ALA A 30 2.45 -0.41 0.47
C ALA A 30 3.23 -0.80 1.74
N LYS A 31 4.52 -0.44 1.81
CA LYS A 31 5.35 -0.72 2.99
C LYS A 31 4.93 0.08 4.22
N TYR A 32 4.63 1.38 4.07
CA TYR A 32 4.23 2.25 5.17
C TYR A 32 2.79 2.04 5.61
N LEU A 33 1.88 1.80 4.66
CA LEU A 33 0.47 1.54 4.88
C LEU A 33 0.30 0.24 5.68
N LEU A 34 1.03 -0.82 5.33
CA LEU A 34 1.02 -2.06 6.10
C LEU A 34 1.47 -1.82 7.55
N HIS A 35 2.56 -1.07 7.73
CA HIS A 35 3.08 -0.73 9.06
C HIS A 35 2.10 0.12 9.89
N LEU A 36 1.39 1.05 9.23
CA LEU A 36 0.39 1.91 9.84
C LEU A 36 -0.86 1.12 10.22
N ILE A 37 -1.30 0.19 9.36
CA ILE A 37 -2.41 -0.72 9.65
C ILE A 37 -2.05 -1.61 10.83
N ILE A 38 -0.90 -2.28 10.83
CA ILE A 38 -0.44 -3.13 11.95
C ILE A 38 -0.42 -2.30 13.24
N ARG A 39 0.18 -1.11 13.23
CA ARG A 39 0.14 -0.23 14.41
C ARG A 39 -1.30 0.07 14.82
N PHE A 40 -2.18 0.48 13.92
CA PHE A 40 -3.57 0.81 14.26
C PHE A 40 -4.35 -0.39 14.83
N VAL A 41 -4.14 -1.58 14.24
CA VAL A 41 -4.75 -2.85 14.64
C VAL A 41 -4.30 -3.26 16.05
N PHE A 42 -3.02 -3.07 16.39
CA PHE A 42 -2.45 -3.51 17.68
C PHE A 42 -2.27 -2.41 18.74
N HIS A 43 -2.47 -1.12 18.40
CA HIS A 43 -2.21 0.00 19.33
C HIS A 43 -3.33 0.23 20.35
N PHE A 44 -4.53 -0.29 20.11
CA PHE A 44 -5.66 -0.15 21.01
C PHE A 44 -6.00 -1.49 21.68
N PRO A 45 -5.36 -1.82 22.81
CA PRO A 45 -5.79 -2.96 23.61
C PRO A 45 -7.19 -2.67 24.16
N GLY A 46 -8.14 -3.58 23.91
CA GLY A 46 -9.42 -3.57 24.59
C GLY A 46 -9.25 -3.89 26.08
N LYS A 47 -10.34 -3.72 26.82
CA LYS A 47 -10.37 -3.78 28.29
C LYS A 47 -9.90 -5.13 28.87
N ASP A 48 -9.90 -6.19 28.07
CA ASP A 48 -9.64 -7.58 28.47
C ASP A 48 -8.73 -8.34 27.47
N ASN A 49 -7.69 -7.71 26.92
CA ASN A 49 -6.86 -8.25 25.81
C ASN A 49 -7.61 -8.52 24.50
N ASP A 50 -8.93 -8.33 24.46
CA ASP A 50 -9.70 -8.34 23.22
C ASP A 50 -9.24 -7.20 22.32
N LEU A 51 -8.85 -7.54 21.10
CA LEU A 51 -8.53 -6.52 20.11
C LEU A 51 -9.84 -5.87 19.65
N TRP A 52 -9.88 -4.54 19.65
CA TRP A 52 -11.09 -3.77 19.33
C TRP A 52 -11.75 -4.17 17.99
N TRP A 53 -10.95 -4.63 17.04
CA TRP A 53 -11.39 -5.07 15.72
C TRP A 53 -12.06 -6.46 15.72
N GLN A 54 -11.84 -7.30 16.73
CA GLN A 54 -12.53 -8.60 16.89
C GLN A 54 -14.02 -8.42 17.24
N ARG A 55 -14.41 -7.24 17.71
CA ARG A 55 -15.82 -6.94 18.04
C ARG A 55 -16.70 -6.78 16.80
N TYR A 56 -16.11 -6.55 15.63
CA TYR A 56 -16.83 -6.34 14.37
C TYR A 56 -16.40 -7.39 13.35
N GLY A 57 -17.27 -8.36 13.04
CA GLY A 57 -16.92 -9.47 12.13
C GLY A 57 -16.48 -9.05 10.71
N ILE A 58 -16.87 -7.86 10.24
CA ILE A 58 -16.38 -7.31 8.96
C ILE A 58 -14.92 -6.85 9.10
N VAL A 59 -14.60 -6.15 10.19
CA VAL A 59 -13.27 -5.62 10.45
C VAL A 59 -12.31 -6.77 10.72
N GLU A 60 -12.74 -7.78 11.47
CA GLU A 60 -11.99 -9.03 11.69
C GLU A 60 -11.58 -9.71 10.38
N LYS A 61 -12.51 -9.92 9.44
CA LYS A 61 -12.19 -10.52 8.14
C LYS A 61 -11.16 -9.69 7.36
N ILE A 62 -11.29 -8.36 7.40
CA ILE A 62 -10.37 -7.46 6.72
C ILE A 62 -8.98 -7.53 7.35
N VAL A 63 -8.90 -7.52 8.69
CA VAL A 63 -7.63 -7.59 9.42
C VAL A 63 -6.93 -8.93 9.18
N TRP A 64 -7.65 -10.06 9.26
CA TRP A 64 -7.09 -11.37 8.96
C TRP A 64 -6.60 -11.48 7.51
N SER A 65 -7.37 -10.96 6.53
CA SER A 65 -6.92 -10.94 5.14
C SER A 65 -5.64 -10.11 4.94
N ILE A 66 -5.44 -9.05 5.73
CA ILE A 66 -4.22 -8.23 5.70
C ILE A 66 -3.04 -8.96 6.34
N ILE A 67 -3.28 -9.69 7.45
CA ILE A 67 -2.26 -10.53 8.10
C ILE A 67 -1.81 -11.64 7.14
N ASP A 68 -2.75 -12.37 6.54
CA ASP A 68 -2.46 -13.42 5.56
C ASP A 68 -1.68 -12.87 4.36
N TYR A 69 -2.04 -11.68 3.86
CA TYR A 69 -1.31 -11.04 2.77
C TYR A 69 0.11 -10.63 3.17
N ALA A 70 0.30 -10.14 4.40
CA ALA A 70 1.59 -9.79 4.94
C ALA A 70 2.49 -11.01 5.10
N GLU A 71 1.95 -12.12 5.63
CA GLU A 71 2.67 -13.39 5.79
C GLU A 71 3.10 -13.95 4.43
N ASN A 72 2.20 -13.96 3.44
CA ASN A 72 2.50 -14.42 2.08
C ASN A 72 3.48 -13.51 1.30
N THR A 73 3.57 -12.22 1.64
CA THR A 73 4.51 -11.28 1.00
C THR A 73 5.91 -11.31 1.65
N SER A 74 6.01 -11.87 2.86
CA SER A 74 7.27 -11.94 3.64
C SER A 74 8.15 -13.14 3.26
N HIS A 75 7.74 -13.94 2.27
CA HIS A 75 8.37 -15.18 1.83
C HIS A 75 8.80 -15.11 0.36
#